data_AF-A0A151RVV2-F1
#
_entry.id   AF-A0A151RVV2-F1
#
_cell.length_a   1.000
_cell.length_b   1.000
_cell.length_c   1.000
_cell.angle_alpha   90.00
_cell.angle_beta   90.00
_cell.angle_gamma   90.00
#
_symmetry.space_group_name_H-M   'P 1'
#
loop_
_entity.id
_entity.type
_entity.pdbx_description
1 polymer ?
#
loop_
_entity_poly.entity_id
_entity_poly.type
_entity_poly.pdbx_seq_one_letter_code
_entity_poly.pdbx_strand_id
1 'polypeptide(L)'
;NSCAKERVIRMVEMPVDPLEPPKFKHKRVPKASGSPPVPVMHSPARPVTVKDQQDWKIPPCISNWKNPKVAMRSKVQKEMMLKEKERKEQELRALAQKAWSERIGGERIGVSVAAAALRRVAALIYYILRGRGVCGEGKGVRGTENGVRKWSVNLKISFF
;
A
#
# COMPACT_ATOMS: atom_id res chain seq x y z
N ASN A 1 66.03 -46.21 19.11
CA ASN A 1 67.13 -47.05 18.57
C ASN A 1 68.30 -46.15 18.28
N SER A 2 69.25 -46.11 19.20
CA SER A 2 70.40 -45.22 19.17
C SER A 2 71.41 -45.71 18.11
N CYS A 3 71.10 -45.45 16.82
CA CYS A 3 71.92 -45.74 15.64
C CYS A 3 71.80 -47.15 15.02
N ALA A 4 70.60 -47.55 14.59
CA ALA A 4 70.42 -48.69 13.67
C ALA A 4 69.80 -48.21 12.35
N LYS A 5 70.35 -48.65 11.20
CA LYS A 5 69.92 -48.23 9.85
C LYS A 5 68.50 -48.72 9.50
N GLU A 6 68.08 -49.84 10.08
CA GLU A 6 66.78 -50.46 9.83
C GLU A 6 66.17 -50.95 11.15
N ARG A 7 64.84 -51.10 11.18
CA ARG A 7 64.10 -51.62 12.32
C ARG A 7 63.12 -52.67 11.84
N VAL A 8 63.17 -53.86 12.44
CA VAL A 8 62.16 -54.89 12.23
C VAL A 8 61.05 -54.66 13.25
N ILE A 9 59.85 -54.32 12.77
CA ILE A 9 58.66 -54.15 13.60
C ILE A 9 57.71 -55.30 13.27
N ARG A 10 57.39 -56.12 14.27
CA ARG A 10 56.32 -57.10 14.15
C ARG A 10 55.00 -56.41 14.48
N MET A 11 54.22 -56.09 13.45
CA MET A 11 52.86 -55.61 13.68
C MET A 11 51.98 -56.80 14.08
N VAL A 12 51.35 -56.68 15.25
CA VAL A 12 50.32 -57.61 15.71
C VAL A 12 49.05 -56.79 15.88
N GLU A 13 47.94 -57.28 15.34
CA GLU A 13 46.63 -56.66 15.51
C GLU A 13 46.20 -56.73 16.98
N MET A 14 45.69 -55.63 17.52
CA MET A 14 45.20 -55.57 18.89
C MET A 14 43.91 -56.40 18.99
N PRO A 15 43.78 -57.32 19.97
CA PRO A 15 42.54 -58.09 20.14
C PRO A 15 41.37 -57.13 20.41
N VAL A 16 40.30 -57.24 19.62
CA VAL A 16 39.11 -56.40 19.70
C VAL A 16 38.04 -57.08 20.56
N ASP A 17 37.44 -56.34 21.49
CA ASP A 17 36.33 -56.84 22.31
C ASP A 17 35.06 -56.98 21.45
N PRO A 18 34.47 -58.17 21.35
CA PRO A 18 33.27 -58.40 20.55
C PRO A 18 32.01 -57.69 21.08
N LEU A 19 32.02 -57.19 22.32
CA LEU A 19 30.88 -56.50 22.93
C LEU A 19 31.04 -54.97 23.00
N GLU A 20 32.16 -54.42 22.51
CA GLU A 20 32.38 -52.98 22.55
C GLU A 20 31.49 -52.24 21.52
N PRO A 21 30.74 -51.21 21.93
CA PRO A 21 29.91 -50.44 21.01
C PRO A 21 30.75 -49.55 20.07
N PRO A 22 30.21 -49.11 18.92
CA PRO A 22 30.94 -48.28 17.96
C PRO A 22 31.44 -46.96 18.57
N LYS A 23 32.76 -46.79 18.59
CA LYS A 23 33.43 -45.65 19.25
C LYS A 23 33.23 -44.30 18.56
N PHE A 24 32.94 -44.27 17.26
CA PHE A 24 32.91 -43.03 16.47
C PHE A 24 31.56 -42.76 15.81
N LYS A 25 31.14 -41.48 15.82
CA LYS A 25 29.91 -41.00 15.15
C LYS A 25 30.21 -40.59 13.71
N HIS A 26 29.27 -40.85 12.80
CA HIS A 26 29.41 -40.42 11.41
C HIS A 26 29.18 -38.91 11.27
N LYS A 27 30.15 -38.21 10.66
CA LYS A 27 30.04 -36.78 10.32
C LYS A 27 29.78 -36.62 8.82
N ARG A 28 28.75 -35.84 8.46
CA ARG A 28 28.51 -35.46 7.06
C ARG A 28 29.49 -34.35 6.68
N VAL A 29 30.41 -34.67 5.79
CA VAL A 29 31.38 -33.72 5.24
C VAL A 29 30.82 -33.18 3.92
N PRO A 30 31.01 -31.88 3.60
CA PRO A 30 30.72 -31.35 2.27
C PRO A 30 31.43 -32.17 1.19
N LYS A 31 30.82 -32.27 0.01
CA LYS A 31 31.42 -33.03 -1.09
C LYS A 31 32.80 -32.44 -1.41
N ALA A 32 33.82 -33.29 -1.46
CA ALA A 32 35.17 -32.87 -1.82
C ALA A 32 35.16 -32.15 -3.18
N SER A 33 36.12 -31.24 -3.38
CA SER A 33 36.33 -30.61 -4.68
C SER A 33 36.51 -31.68 -5.75
N GLY A 34 35.76 -31.59 -6.84
CA GLY A 34 35.87 -32.54 -7.96
C GLY A 34 37.26 -32.52 -8.58
N SER A 35 37.56 -33.53 -9.39
CA SER A 35 38.71 -33.50 -10.29
C SER A 35 38.67 -32.22 -11.15
N PRO A 36 39.82 -31.70 -11.59
CA PRO A 36 39.84 -30.54 -12.48
C PRO A 36 38.91 -30.77 -13.69
N PRO A 37 38.16 -29.74 -14.13
CA PRO A 37 37.22 -29.91 -15.24
C PRO A 37 38.00 -30.30 -16.49
N VAL A 38 37.62 -31.42 -17.09
CA VAL A 38 38.25 -31.90 -18.32
C VAL A 38 37.95 -30.89 -19.44
N PRO A 39 38.96 -30.46 -20.22
CA PRO A 39 38.74 -29.55 -21.34
C PRO A 39 37.78 -30.17 -22.35
N VAL A 40 36.60 -29.55 -22.49
CA VAL A 40 35.63 -29.96 -23.51
C VAL A 40 35.95 -29.22 -24.79
N MET A 41 36.52 -29.93 -25.76
CA MET A 41 36.87 -29.39 -27.07
C MET A 41 35.61 -29.29 -27.95
N HIS A 42 34.82 -28.24 -27.73
CA HIS A 42 33.67 -27.92 -28.58
C HIS A 42 34.14 -27.37 -29.94
N SER A 43 33.30 -27.55 -30.96
CA SER A 43 33.42 -26.74 -32.17
C SER A 43 33.22 -25.25 -31.85
N PRO A 44 33.74 -24.32 -32.67
CA PRO A 44 33.49 -22.88 -32.50
C PRO A 44 31.99 -22.58 -32.36
N ALA A 45 31.66 -21.60 -31.51
CA ALA A 45 30.27 -21.21 -31.26
C ALA A 45 29.61 -20.71 -32.56
N ARG A 46 28.44 -21.26 -32.89
CA ARG A 46 27.65 -20.79 -34.01
C ARG A 46 27.00 -19.44 -33.62
N PRO A 47 27.06 -18.40 -34.46
CA PRO A 47 26.41 -17.13 -34.15
C PRO A 47 24.90 -17.35 -34.09
N VAL A 48 24.29 -17.01 -32.96
CA VAL A 48 22.84 -17.10 -32.77
C VAL A 48 22.17 -15.98 -33.54
N THR A 49 21.22 -16.31 -34.42
CA THR A 49 20.45 -15.28 -35.12
C THR A 49 19.40 -14.67 -34.19
N VAL A 50 19.02 -13.41 -34.42
CA VAL A 50 17.95 -12.75 -33.64
C VAL A 50 16.64 -13.53 -33.73
N LYS A 51 16.39 -14.18 -34.87
CA LYS A 51 15.23 -15.05 -35.07
C LYS A 51 15.27 -16.26 -34.14
N ASP A 52 16.39 -16.99 -34.11
CA ASP A 52 16.55 -18.15 -33.23
C ASP A 52 16.32 -17.74 -31.78
N GLN A 53 16.91 -16.63 -31.34
CA GLN A 53 16.73 -16.16 -29.96
C GLN A 53 15.27 -15.85 -29.62
N GLN A 54 14.48 -15.36 -30.58
CA GLN A 54 13.05 -15.12 -30.43
C GLN A 54 12.25 -16.43 -30.38
N ASP A 55 12.57 -17.38 -31.25
CA ASP A 55 11.90 -18.68 -31.33
C ASP A 55 12.10 -19.49 -30.04
N TRP A 56 13.24 -19.28 -29.36
CA TRP A 56 13.54 -19.89 -28.06
C TRP A 56 13.02 -19.10 -26.85
N LYS A 57 12.21 -18.04 -27.03
CA LYS A 57 11.54 -17.34 -25.91
C LYS A 57 10.36 -18.14 -25.41
N ILE A 58 10.58 -18.87 -24.32
CA ILE A 58 9.54 -19.65 -23.65
C ILE A 58 8.53 -18.69 -22.97
N PRO A 59 7.22 -18.78 -23.28
CA PRO A 59 6.21 -17.98 -22.61
C PRO A 59 6.14 -18.25 -21.10
N PRO A 60 5.78 -17.26 -20.27
CA PRO A 60 5.63 -17.48 -18.84
C PRO A 60 4.54 -18.53 -18.56
N CYS A 61 4.83 -19.47 -17.66
CA CYS A 61 3.86 -20.49 -17.26
C CYS A 61 2.73 -19.89 -16.42
N ILE A 62 1.55 -19.72 -17.03
CA ILE A 62 0.31 -19.32 -16.34
C ILE A 62 -0.50 -20.58 -16.09
N SER A 63 -0.68 -20.95 -14.83
CA SER A 63 -1.49 -22.11 -14.46
C SER A 63 -2.83 -21.68 -13.88
N ASN A 64 -3.89 -22.46 -14.14
CA ASN A 64 -5.24 -22.20 -13.62
C ASN A 64 -5.40 -22.58 -12.12
N TRP A 65 -4.41 -23.26 -11.54
CA TRP A 65 -4.52 -23.87 -10.20
C TRP A 65 -3.51 -23.35 -9.18
N LYS A 66 -2.31 -22.95 -9.63
CA LYS A 66 -1.18 -22.61 -8.75
C LYS A 66 -0.64 -21.25 -9.17
N ASN A 67 -0.83 -20.25 -8.33
CA ASN A 67 -0.24 -18.93 -8.52
C ASN A 67 0.36 -18.41 -7.21
N PRO A 68 1.63 -18.78 -6.92
CA PRO A 68 2.30 -18.37 -5.68
C PRO A 68 2.57 -16.85 -5.62
N LYS A 69 2.42 -16.13 -6.73
CA LYS A 69 2.73 -14.69 -6.83
C LYS A 69 1.49 -13.78 -6.83
N VAL A 70 0.25 -14.30 -6.77
CA VAL A 70 -0.98 -13.46 -6.75
C VAL A 70 -0.93 -12.46 -5.62
N ALA A 71 -0.58 -12.89 -4.41
CA ALA A 71 -0.59 -12.02 -3.23
C ALA A 71 0.28 -10.77 -3.43
N MET A 72 1.48 -10.96 -3.98
CA MET A 72 2.41 -9.86 -4.26
C MET A 72 1.92 -8.98 -5.42
N ARG A 73 1.42 -9.57 -6.51
CA ARG A 73 0.89 -8.80 -7.66
C ARG A 73 -0.33 -7.97 -7.28
N SER A 74 -1.28 -8.55 -6.54
CA SER A 74 -2.48 -7.86 -6.06
C SER A 74 -2.15 -6.78 -5.04
N LYS A 75 -1.13 -6.98 -4.19
CA LYS A 75 -0.65 -5.94 -3.26
C LYS A 75 -0.09 -4.73 -4.02
N VAL A 76 0.82 -4.97 -4.97
CA VAL A 76 1.41 -3.91 -5.82
C VAL A 76 0.35 -3.18 -6.64
N GLN A 77 -0.62 -3.91 -7.22
CA GLN A 77 -1.73 -3.30 -7.95
C GLN A 77 -2.62 -2.43 -7.04
N LYS A 78 -2.97 -2.91 -5.83
CA LYS A 78 -3.76 -2.13 -4.86
C LYS A 78 -3.01 -0.88 -4.40
N GLU A 79 -1.72 -0.98 -4.13
CA GLU A 79 -0.88 0.16 -3.74
C GLU A 79 -0.80 1.21 -4.86
N MET A 80 -0.63 0.80 -6.12
CA MET A 80 -0.69 1.73 -7.26
C MET A 80 -2.06 2.41 -7.39
N MET A 81 -3.15 1.66 -7.25
CA MET A 81 -4.52 2.22 -7.33
C MET A 81 -4.83 3.19 -6.19
N LEU A 82 -4.36 2.91 -4.97
CA LEU A 82 -4.51 3.81 -3.81
C LEU A 82 -3.70 5.10 -4.01
N LYS A 83 -2.47 4.99 -4.53
CA LYS A 83 -1.63 6.15 -4.82
C LYS A 83 -2.22 7.05 -5.91
N GLU A 84 -2.84 6.47 -6.93
CA GLU A 84 -3.53 7.25 -7.95
C GLU A 84 -4.80 7.92 -7.40
N LYS A 85 -5.56 7.23 -6.55
CA LYS A 85 -6.71 7.80 -5.84
C LYS A 85 -6.29 8.98 -4.96
N GLU A 86 -5.22 8.83 -4.19
CA GLU A 86 -4.69 9.89 -3.33
C GLU A 86 -4.23 11.10 -4.15
N ARG A 87 -3.55 10.89 -5.28
CA ARG A 87 -3.18 11.98 -6.19
C ARG A 87 -4.41 12.75 -6.69
N LYS A 88 -5.48 12.06 -7.10
CA LYS A 88 -6.74 12.70 -7.53
C LYS A 88 -7.43 13.44 -6.39
N GLU A 89 -7.40 12.90 -5.18
CA GLU A 89 -7.96 13.55 -3.99
C GLU A 89 -7.17 14.81 -3.62
N GLN A 90 -5.84 14.79 -3.76
CA GLN A 90 -4.99 15.97 -3.59
C GLN A 90 -5.27 17.04 -4.64
N GLU A 91 -5.46 16.66 -5.91
CA GLU A 91 -5.85 17.58 -6.99
C GLU A 91 -7.20 18.25 -6.68
N LEU A 92 -8.20 17.48 -6.26
CA LEU A 92 -9.51 18.03 -5.87
C LEU A 92 -9.43 18.95 -4.65
N ARG A 93 -8.62 18.58 -3.64
CA ARG A 93 -8.38 19.44 -2.47
C ARG A 93 -7.69 20.74 -2.84
N ALA A 94 -6.68 20.70 -3.72
CA ALA A 94 -6.00 21.89 -4.20
C ALA A 94 -6.94 22.79 -5.00
N LEU A 95 -7.79 22.21 -5.85
CA LEU A 95 -8.81 22.97 -6.59
C LEU A 95 -9.82 23.64 -5.65
N ALA A 96 -10.29 22.92 -4.62
CA ALA A 96 -11.18 23.48 -3.61
C ALA A 96 -10.49 24.59 -2.80
N GLN A 97 -9.23 24.42 -2.42
CA GLN A 97 -8.44 25.46 -1.72
C GLN A 97 -8.20 26.67 -2.61
N LYS A 98 -7.95 26.47 -3.91
CA LYS A 98 -7.79 27.54 -4.90
C LYS A 98 -9.10 28.32 -5.07
N ALA A 99 -10.21 27.64 -5.29
CA ALA A 99 -11.54 28.25 -5.37
C ALA A 99 -11.91 28.99 -4.07
N TRP A 100 -11.53 28.44 -2.91
CA TRP A 100 -11.74 29.10 -1.62
C TRP A 100 -10.85 30.34 -1.47
N SER A 101 -9.59 30.27 -1.89
CA SER A 101 -8.64 31.39 -1.83
C SER A 101 -9.00 32.51 -2.80
N GLU A 102 -9.52 32.19 -3.98
CA GLU A 102 -10.03 33.17 -4.93
C GLU A 102 -11.28 33.89 -4.37
N ARG A 103 -12.12 33.17 -3.61
CA ARG A 103 -13.27 33.76 -2.92
C ARG A 103 -12.88 34.62 -1.71
N ILE A 104 -11.95 34.15 -0.88
CA ILE A 104 -11.49 34.86 0.33
C ILE A 104 -10.51 36.01 -0.01
N GLY A 105 -9.72 35.86 -1.06
CA GLY A 105 -8.75 36.86 -1.54
C GLY A 105 -9.39 38.11 -2.13
N GLY A 106 -10.64 38.02 -2.59
CA GLY A 106 -11.46 39.17 -3.00
C GLY A 106 -12.14 39.92 -1.84
N GLU A 107 -12.16 39.34 -0.63
CA GLU A 107 -13.06 39.78 0.45
C GLU A 107 -12.34 40.29 1.72
N ARG A 108 -11.09 40.76 1.58
CA ARG A 108 -10.44 41.56 2.65
C ARG A 108 -10.44 43.07 2.41
N ILE A 109 -10.85 43.53 1.22
CA ILE A 109 -10.89 44.97 0.90
C ILE A 109 -12.31 45.56 1.07
N GLY A 110 -13.37 44.75 0.97
CA GLY A 110 -14.77 45.22 1.03
C GLY A 110 -15.44 45.21 2.41
N VAL A 111 -15.02 44.33 3.33
CA VAL A 111 -15.74 44.14 4.61
C VAL A 111 -15.44 45.26 5.61
N SER A 112 -14.30 45.93 5.53
CA SER A 112 -13.92 47.02 6.43
C SER A 112 -14.65 48.34 6.13
N VAL A 113 -14.91 48.63 4.85
CA VAL A 113 -15.54 49.89 4.42
C VAL A 113 -17.07 49.81 4.51
N ALA A 114 -17.66 48.67 4.15
CA ALA A 114 -19.10 48.44 4.25
C ALA A 114 -19.59 48.37 5.71
N ALA A 115 -18.80 47.76 6.61
CA ALA A 115 -19.12 47.73 8.04
C ALA A 115 -19.10 49.13 8.69
N ALA A 116 -18.27 50.05 8.21
CA ALA A 116 -18.24 51.44 8.68
C ALA A 116 -19.43 52.27 8.19
N ALA A 117 -19.88 52.04 6.95
CA ALA A 117 -21.04 52.72 6.37
C ALA A 117 -22.37 52.27 7.03
N LEU A 118 -22.53 50.96 7.25
CA LEU A 118 -23.73 50.41 7.88
C LEU A 118 -23.90 50.86 9.34
N ARG A 119 -22.80 51.05 10.07
CA ARG A 119 -22.84 51.61 11.45
C ARG A 119 -23.34 53.06 11.49
N ARG A 120 -23.02 53.88 10.48
CA ARG A 120 -23.50 55.28 10.38
C ARG A 120 -24.98 55.35 10.02
N VAL A 121 -25.44 54.49 9.13
CA VAL A 121 -26.86 54.40 8.73
C VAL A 121 -27.71 53.86 9.88
N ALA A 122 -27.24 52.83 10.60
CA ALA A 122 -27.94 52.31 11.77
C ALA A 122 -28.07 53.36 12.90
N ALA A 123 -27.04 54.20 13.12
CA ALA A 123 -27.10 55.30 14.07
C ALA A 123 -28.12 56.38 13.67
N LEU A 124 -28.26 56.68 12.37
CA LEU A 124 -29.23 57.65 11.87
C LEU A 124 -30.67 57.12 11.98
N ILE A 125 -30.89 55.85 11.65
CA ILE A 125 -32.21 55.20 11.72
C ILE A 125 -32.70 55.09 13.18
N TYR A 126 -31.81 54.76 14.11
CA TYR A 126 -32.13 54.75 15.54
C TYR A 126 -32.55 56.13 16.07
N TYR A 127 -31.96 57.21 15.54
CA TYR A 127 -32.32 58.58 15.91
C TYR A 127 -33.68 59.02 15.37
N ILE A 128 -34.09 58.51 14.20
CA ILE A 128 -35.37 58.83 13.54
C ILE A 128 -36.53 58.04 14.17
N LEU A 129 -36.32 56.75 14.47
CA LEU A 129 -37.40 55.87 14.97
C LEU A 129 -37.75 56.09 16.44
N ARG A 130 -36.94 56.83 17.21
CA ARG A 130 -37.27 57.20 18.59
C ARG A 130 -38.24 58.39 18.69
N GLY A 131 -38.66 58.97 17.57
CA GLY A 131 -39.39 60.24 17.53
C GLY A 131 -40.92 60.20 17.36
N ARG A 132 -41.61 59.05 17.19
CA ARG A 132 -43.08 59.02 16.98
C ARG A 132 -43.69 57.65 17.28
N GLY A 133 -44.51 57.56 18.33
CA GLY A 133 -45.17 56.32 18.76
C GLY A 133 -46.65 56.22 18.37
N VAL A 134 -47.20 55.04 18.72
CA VAL A 134 -48.61 54.67 19.07
C VAL A 134 -49.25 53.55 18.22
N CYS A 135 -49.40 52.41 18.91
CA CYS A 135 -50.45 51.39 19.02
C CYS A 135 -51.45 51.05 17.89
N GLY A 136 -51.74 49.75 17.78
CA GLY A 136 -53.08 49.24 17.41
C GLY A 136 -53.11 47.77 16.96
N GLU A 137 -53.55 46.88 17.85
CA GLU A 137 -53.80 45.43 17.65
C GLU A 137 -54.99 45.10 16.71
N GLY A 138 -55.01 43.87 16.14
CA GLY A 138 -56.22 43.25 15.57
C GLY A 138 -55.98 41.83 15.04
N LYS A 139 -56.77 40.86 15.51
CA LYS A 139 -56.54 39.39 15.55
C LYS A 139 -57.28 38.59 14.44
N GLY A 140 -56.84 37.33 14.20
CA GLY A 140 -57.67 36.20 13.69
C GLY A 140 -57.19 35.55 12.37
N VAL A 141 -56.35 34.50 12.30
CA VAL A 141 -56.56 33.05 12.61
C VAL A 141 -57.50 32.37 11.59
N ARG A 142 -57.27 31.22 10.93
CA ARG A 142 -56.17 30.24 10.69
C ARG A 142 -56.67 29.25 9.61
N GLY A 143 -55.74 28.54 8.95
CA GLY A 143 -55.96 27.17 8.39
C GLY A 143 -55.45 26.99 6.95
N THR A 144 -54.15 26.96 6.68
CA THR A 144 -53.17 25.83 6.71
C THR A 144 -53.50 24.63 5.84
N GLU A 145 -52.62 24.49 4.85
CA GLU A 145 -52.58 23.56 3.74
C GLU A 145 -52.03 22.17 4.12
N ASN A 146 -52.41 21.25 3.25
CA ASN A 146 -51.89 19.93 2.93
C ASN A 146 -50.42 19.62 3.23
N GLY A 147 -50.24 18.38 3.71
CA GLY A 147 -49.16 17.51 3.30
C GLY A 147 -48.05 17.33 4.32
N VAL A 148 -47.86 16.10 4.83
CA VAL A 148 -46.55 15.54 5.17
C VAL A 148 -46.64 14.06 5.60
N ARG A 149 -45.92 13.22 4.83
CA ARG A 149 -45.12 12.03 5.17
C ARG A 149 -45.79 10.78 5.78
N LYS A 150 -45.55 9.64 5.11
CA LYS A 150 -44.94 8.49 5.81
C LYS A 150 -44.06 7.65 4.87
N TRP A 151 -42.75 7.76 5.08
CA TRP A 151 -41.75 6.80 4.63
C TRP A 151 -41.86 5.55 5.49
N SER A 152 -42.00 4.37 4.90
CA SER A 152 -41.81 3.10 5.60
C SER A 152 -40.55 2.42 5.05
N VAL A 153 -39.44 2.64 5.75
CA VAL A 153 -38.19 1.91 5.58
C VAL A 153 -38.38 0.47 6.06
N ASN A 154 -38.18 -0.49 5.15
CA ASN A 154 -38.13 -1.92 5.47
C ASN A 154 -36.69 -2.31 5.82
N LEU A 155 -36.40 -2.46 7.12
CA LEU A 155 -35.15 -3.04 7.61
C LEU A 155 -35.48 -4.41 8.20
N LYS A 156 -35.28 -5.48 7.43
CA LYS A 156 -35.32 -6.87 7.92
C LYS A 156 -33.90 -7.32 8.24
N ILE A 157 -33.56 -7.28 9.53
CA ILE A 157 -32.45 -8.03 10.12
C ILE A 157 -33.09 -9.27 10.73
N SER A 158 -32.86 -10.44 10.14
CA SER A 158 -33.22 -11.73 10.74
C SER A 158 -31.95 -12.38 11.27
N PHE A 159 -31.95 -12.55 12.58
CA PHE A 159 -31.02 -13.34 13.38
C PHE A 159 -31.23 -14.83 13.07
N PHE A 160 -30.17 -15.53 12.70
CA PHE A 160 -29.88 -16.92 13.05
C PHE A 160 -28.38 -17.16 12.93
#